data_AF-A0A7J7F0Z6-F1
#
_entry.id   AF-A0A7J7F0Z6-F1
#
_cell.length_a   1.000
_cell.length_b   1.000
_cell.length_c   1.000
_cell.angle_alpha   90.00
_cell.angle_beta   90.00
_cell.angle_gamma   90.00
#
_symmetry.space_group_name_H-M   'P 1'
#
loop_
_entity.id
_entity.type
_entity.pdbx_description
1 polymer ?
#
loop_
_entity_poly.entity_id
_entity_poly.type
_entity_poly.pdbx_seq_one_letter_code
_entity_poly.pdbx_strand_id
1 'polypeptide(L)'
;MLPVTEHLLCLLGLERTAFRLCAVSALLLSLLLLLFRQLLRLLRLCWRFHITCRRLSCFPQPPRRNWLLGHAGMVCVAGQYLPNEMGLQDEKKVLDNMHHVILVWIGPILPLLVLVHPDYIKPLVGASAAIAPKDDLFYGFLKPWLGDGLLLSKGDKWSRHRRMLTPAFHFDILKPYVKIFNQCSNVMHVSPKASWEEGRGSEAGPGSSSWASRVGQDACCPLSTSGCVVRMRPGHCQTGLKSAACLPIRHVSLSLQAKWRRLAEGSVVSLDMFEHVSLMTLDSLQKCVFSYNSNCQENMSDYISAIIELSALVVRRQYSLHHHIDFIYYLTADGRRFRQACDTVHRFTTEVIQERRRALRQQGAEAWLKARQGKTLDFIDVLLLARDEDGNQLSDEDIRAEADTFMFEGHDTTSSGLSWVLFNLAKYPEYQEKCREEVQGVMKGRELEELEWDDLARLPFTTMCIKESLRQFPPVMLVSRRCTEDIKLPDGRVIPKGIICLVSIYGTHHNPTVWPDSKVYNPYRFDPDNPQQRSPLAFLPFSAGPRNCIGQSFAMAEMRVAVALTLLRFRLSVDRTRKVRRKPELILRTESGIWLKVEPLPPRA
;
A
#
# COMPACT_ATOMS: atom_id res chain seq x y z
N MET A 1 -36.57 -11.71 -50.00
CA MET A 1 -35.60 -12.81 -50.00
C MET A 1 -34.38 -12.34 -50.78
N LEU A 2 -33.19 -12.34 -50.18
CA LEU A 2 -32.01 -11.67 -50.75
C LEU A 2 -31.41 -12.50 -51.91
N PRO A 3 -31.10 -11.92 -53.08
CA PRO A 3 -30.61 -12.63 -54.27
C PRO A 3 -29.30 -13.40 -54.06
N VAL A 4 -28.50 -13.01 -53.05
CA VAL A 4 -27.27 -13.70 -52.66
C VAL A 4 -27.53 -15.10 -52.09
N THR A 5 -28.66 -15.28 -51.40
CA THR A 5 -29.00 -16.61 -50.84
C THR A 5 -29.37 -17.62 -51.93
N GLU A 6 -30.03 -17.20 -53.00
CA GLU A 6 -30.37 -18.12 -54.10
C GLU A 6 -29.15 -18.56 -54.91
N HIS A 7 -28.18 -17.66 -55.13
CA HIS A 7 -26.97 -17.98 -55.89
C HIS A 7 -26.06 -19.00 -55.18
N LEU A 8 -25.89 -18.85 -53.86
CA LEU A 8 -25.17 -19.82 -53.01
C LEU A 8 -25.88 -21.18 -52.91
N LEU A 9 -27.22 -21.20 -52.95
CA LEU A 9 -28.01 -22.43 -52.90
C LEU A 9 -27.97 -23.21 -54.21
N CYS A 10 -27.82 -22.51 -55.35
CA CYS A 10 -27.68 -23.12 -56.67
C CYS A 10 -26.29 -23.76 -56.88
N LEU A 11 -25.23 -23.12 -56.37
CA LEU A 11 -23.84 -23.63 -56.45
C LEU A 11 -23.60 -24.92 -55.65
N LEU A 12 -24.46 -25.22 -54.66
CA LEU A 12 -24.31 -26.38 -53.77
C LEU A 12 -25.20 -27.59 -54.18
N GLY A 13 -25.87 -27.55 -55.34
CA GLY A 13 -26.56 -28.72 -55.94
C GLY A 13 -27.75 -29.25 -55.14
N LEU A 14 -28.44 -28.38 -54.43
CA LEU A 14 -29.14 -28.74 -53.21
C LEU A 14 -30.62 -28.35 -53.38
N GLU A 15 -31.33 -28.98 -54.31
CA GLU A 15 -32.74 -28.72 -54.57
C GLU A 15 -33.67 -29.10 -53.39
N ARG A 16 -34.84 -28.46 -53.37
CA ARG A 16 -35.86 -28.41 -52.30
C ARG A 16 -36.12 -29.76 -51.60
N THR A 17 -35.62 -29.90 -50.37
CA THR A 17 -36.05 -30.95 -49.43
C THR A 17 -36.70 -30.30 -48.21
N ALA A 18 -37.79 -30.88 -47.71
CA ALA A 18 -38.47 -30.44 -46.47
C ALA A 18 -37.49 -30.29 -45.29
N PHE A 19 -36.42 -31.07 -45.30
CA PHE A 19 -35.30 -30.98 -44.36
C PHE A 19 -34.64 -29.58 -44.34
N ARG A 20 -34.41 -28.94 -45.49
CA ARG A 20 -33.86 -27.58 -45.55
C ARG A 20 -34.80 -26.54 -44.94
N LEU A 21 -36.10 -26.65 -45.23
CA LEU A 21 -37.09 -25.73 -44.69
C LEU A 21 -37.18 -25.87 -43.16
N CYS A 22 -37.17 -27.11 -42.65
CA CYS A 22 -37.13 -27.41 -41.22
C CYS A 22 -35.84 -26.93 -40.57
N ALA A 23 -34.67 -27.15 -41.20
CA ALA A 23 -33.37 -26.72 -40.69
C ALA A 23 -33.25 -25.19 -40.62
N VAL A 24 -33.66 -24.47 -41.68
CA VAL A 24 -33.67 -23.00 -41.71
C VAL A 24 -34.67 -22.44 -40.70
N SER A 25 -35.85 -23.05 -40.58
CA SER A 25 -36.87 -22.65 -39.58
C SER A 25 -36.37 -22.88 -38.15
N ALA A 26 -35.70 -24.00 -37.87
CA ALA A 26 -35.10 -24.28 -36.58
C ALA A 26 -33.96 -23.30 -36.23
N LEU A 27 -33.11 -22.97 -37.21
CA LEU A 27 -32.06 -21.95 -37.02
C LEU A 27 -32.66 -20.56 -36.73
N LEU A 28 -33.69 -20.15 -37.46
CA LEU A 28 -34.40 -18.88 -37.21
C LEU A 28 -35.08 -18.85 -35.84
N LEU A 29 -35.77 -19.94 -35.45
CA LEU A 29 -36.37 -20.07 -34.12
C LEU A 29 -35.31 -20.02 -33.01
N SER A 30 -34.17 -20.70 -33.19
CA SER A 30 -33.07 -20.64 -32.22
C SER A 30 -32.47 -19.24 -32.09
N LEU A 31 -32.29 -18.52 -33.21
CA LEU A 31 -31.83 -17.13 -33.20
C LEU A 31 -32.84 -16.21 -32.51
N LEU A 32 -34.13 -16.36 -32.79
CA LEU A 32 -35.20 -15.61 -32.13
C LEU A 32 -35.24 -15.88 -30.62
N LEU A 33 -35.11 -17.14 -30.21
CA LEU A 33 -35.01 -17.52 -28.79
C LEU A 33 -33.78 -16.90 -28.12
N LEU A 34 -32.63 -16.88 -28.80
CA LEU A 34 -31.42 -16.22 -28.31
C LEU A 34 -31.62 -14.71 -28.17
N LEU A 35 -32.16 -14.03 -29.19
CA LEU A 35 -32.44 -12.59 -29.16
C LEU A 35 -33.46 -12.24 -28.07
N PHE A 36 -34.55 -13.00 -27.94
CA PHE A 36 -35.54 -12.83 -26.87
C PHE A 36 -34.91 -13.01 -25.49
N ARG A 37 -34.06 -14.03 -25.31
CA ARG A 37 -33.31 -14.24 -24.06
C ARG A 37 -32.39 -13.06 -23.74
N GLN A 38 -31.74 -12.45 -24.72
CA GLN A 38 -30.92 -11.25 -24.52
C GLN A 38 -31.77 -10.01 -24.23
N LEU A 39 -32.91 -9.82 -24.89
CA LEU A 39 -33.85 -8.74 -24.60
C LEU A 39 -34.38 -8.83 -23.16
N LEU A 40 -34.81 -10.02 -22.72
CA LEU A 40 -35.23 -10.25 -21.34
C LEU A 40 -34.09 -10.00 -20.32
N ARG A 41 -32.83 -10.26 -20.70
CA ARG A 41 -31.68 -9.90 -19.86
C ARG A 41 -31.49 -8.38 -19.78
N LEU A 42 -31.60 -7.69 -20.91
CA LEU A 42 -31.50 -6.23 -20.97
C LEU A 42 -32.62 -5.54 -20.18
N LEU A 43 -33.88 -5.94 -20.37
CA LEU A 43 -35.02 -5.41 -19.62
C LEU A 43 -34.84 -5.62 -18.12
N ARG A 44 -34.40 -6.82 -17.70
CA ARG A 44 -34.08 -7.09 -16.28
C ARG A 44 -32.93 -6.21 -15.76
N LEU A 45 -31.91 -5.96 -16.57
CA LEU A 45 -30.81 -5.07 -16.21
C LEU A 45 -31.30 -3.62 -16.04
N CYS A 46 -32.06 -3.10 -17.00
CA CYS A 46 -32.65 -1.76 -16.95
C CYS A 46 -33.60 -1.60 -15.76
N TRP A 47 -34.44 -2.59 -15.49
CA TRP A 47 -35.33 -2.60 -14.33
C TRP A 47 -34.55 -2.59 -13.01
N ARG A 48 -33.53 -3.45 -12.88
CA ARG A 48 -32.63 -3.46 -11.71
C ARG A 48 -31.94 -2.12 -11.53
N PHE A 49 -31.40 -1.56 -12.60
CA PHE A 49 -30.77 -0.25 -12.59
C PHE A 49 -31.75 0.84 -12.15
N HIS A 50 -32.97 0.87 -12.69
CA HIS A 50 -34.00 1.81 -12.30
C HIS A 50 -34.36 1.70 -10.81
N ILE A 51 -34.55 0.50 -10.28
CA ILE A 51 -34.79 0.27 -8.85
C ILE A 51 -33.62 0.79 -8.02
N THR A 52 -32.38 0.48 -8.40
CA THR A 52 -31.18 0.94 -7.70
C THR A 52 -31.12 2.47 -7.67
N CYS A 53 -31.34 3.14 -8.80
CA CYS A 53 -31.39 4.60 -8.86
C CYS A 53 -32.46 5.18 -7.93
N ARG A 54 -33.67 4.60 -7.90
CA ARG A 54 -34.73 5.04 -7.00
C ARG A 54 -34.33 4.88 -5.53
N ARG A 55 -33.76 3.73 -5.16
CA ARG A 55 -33.30 3.46 -3.78
C ARG A 55 -32.17 4.40 -3.33
N LEU A 56 -31.31 4.81 -4.25
CA LEU A 56 -30.17 5.69 -3.96
C LEU A 56 -30.50 7.18 -4.03
N SER A 57 -31.70 7.56 -4.49
CA SER A 57 -32.10 8.97 -4.66
C SER A 57 -32.10 9.79 -3.36
N CYS A 58 -32.13 9.14 -2.20
CA CYS A 58 -32.05 9.77 -0.88
C CYS A 58 -30.63 10.17 -0.44
N PHE A 59 -29.61 9.81 -1.20
CA PHE A 59 -28.23 10.19 -0.92
C PHE A 59 -27.84 11.42 -1.74
N PRO A 60 -27.20 12.43 -1.11
CA PRO A 60 -26.72 13.59 -1.84
C PRO A 60 -25.61 13.17 -2.81
N GLN A 61 -25.60 13.79 -3.98
CA GLN A 61 -24.57 13.58 -5.00
C GLN A 61 -24.01 14.94 -5.43
N PRO A 62 -22.70 15.05 -5.74
CA PRO A 62 -22.15 16.26 -6.33
C PRO A 62 -22.70 16.47 -7.76
N PRO A 63 -22.49 17.66 -8.36
CA PRO A 63 -22.87 17.89 -9.75
C PRO A 63 -22.18 16.88 -10.67
N ARG A 64 -22.95 16.24 -11.57
CA ARG A 64 -22.39 15.34 -12.58
C ARG A 64 -21.67 16.13 -13.66
N ARG A 65 -20.50 15.65 -14.09
CA ARG A 65 -19.75 16.28 -15.17
C ARG A 65 -20.41 16.04 -16.53
N ASN A 66 -20.87 14.82 -16.78
CA ASN A 66 -21.71 14.47 -17.94
C ASN A 66 -22.46 13.14 -17.72
N TRP A 67 -23.36 12.80 -18.63
CA TRP A 67 -24.22 11.61 -18.53
C TRP A 67 -23.46 10.28 -18.69
N LEU A 68 -22.37 10.27 -19.48
CA LEU A 68 -21.66 9.05 -19.87
C LEU A 68 -20.58 8.63 -18.86
N LEU A 69 -19.84 9.60 -18.32
CA LEU A 69 -18.75 9.41 -17.38
C LEU A 69 -19.23 9.54 -15.93
N GLY A 70 -20.45 10.04 -15.71
CA GLY A 70 -21.02 10.27 -14.40
C GLY A 70 -20.20 11.31 -13.64
N HIS A 71 -19.53 10.85 -12.59
CA HIS A 71 -18.63 11.69 -11.78
C HIS A 71 -17.15 11.54 -12.17
N ALA A 72 -16.80 10.68 -13.13
CA ALA A 72 -15.40 10.45 -13.49
C ALA A 72 -14.71 11.76 -13.94
N GLY A 73 -13.54 12.02 -13.33
CA GLY A 73 -12.79 13.26 -13.50
C GLY A 73 -13.13 14.39 -12.53
N MET A 74 -14.19 14.26 -11.72
CA MET A 74 -14.35 14.96 -10.43
C MET A 74 -14.04 13.94 -9.32
N VAL A 75 -14.86 12.90 -9.23
CA VAL A 75 -14.63 11.71 -8.43
C VAL A 75 -14.31 10.57 -9.39
N CYS A 76 -13.08 10.08 -9.36
CA CYS A 76 -12.65 9.00 -10.21
C CYS A 76 -13.11 7.62 -9.71
N VAL A 77 -12.70 6.59 -10.44
CA VAL A 77 -12.99 5.20 -10.15
C VAL A 77 -12.45 4.83 -8.76
N ALA A 78 -13.20 4.03 -8.02
CA ALA A 78 -13.05 3.80 -6.58
C ALA A 78 -13.40 5.00 -5.70
N GLY A 79 -14.08 6.04 -6.19
CA GLY A 79 -14.58 7.15 -5.37
C GLY A 79 -13.50 8.07 -4.77
N GLN A 80 -12.24 7.84 -5.12
CA GLN A 80 -11.15 8.80 -4.95
C GLN A 80 -11.23 9.85 -6.04
N TYR A 81 -10.83 11.08 -5.75
CA TYR A 81 -10.64 12.11 -6.79
C TYR A 81 -9.39 11.77 -7.63
N LEU A 82 -8.97 12.65 -8.55
CA LEU A 82 -7.71 12.44 -9.28
C LEU A 82 -6.56 12.10 -8.29
N PRO A 83 -5.69 11.11 -8.59
CA PRO A 83 -4.64 10.64 -7.68
C PRO A 83 -3.46 11.62 -7.70
N ASN A 84 -3.75 12.89 -7.44
CA ASN A 84 -2.81 13.99 -7.39
C ASN A 84 -3.33 15.09 -6.47
N GLU A 85 -2.49 16.10 -6.26
CA GLU A 85 -2.80 17.24 -5.40
C GLU A 85 -4.10 17.98 -5.79
N MET A 86 -4.44 18.06 -7.08
CA MET A 86 -5.66 18.75 -7.53
C MET A 86 -6.92 17.96 -7.15
N GLY A 87 -6.89 16.63 -7.34
CA GLY A 87 -8.00 15.78 -6.93
C GLY A 87 -8.29 15.88 -5.44
N LEU A 88 -7.26 15.89 -4.59
CA LEU A 88 -7.44 16.06 -3.14
C LEU A 88 -8.01 17.44 -2.75
N GLN A 89 -7.73 18.47 -3.55
CA GLN A 89 -8.34 19.80 -3.36
C GLN A 89 -9.81 19.81 -3.78
N ASP A 90 -10.17 19.08 -4.83
CA ASP A 90 -11.57 18.94 -5.25
C ASP A 90 -12.37 18.08 -4.26
N GLU A 91 -11.76 17.02 -3.71
CA GLU A 91 -12.37 16.23 -2.62
C GLU A 91 -12.73 17.12 -1.44
N LYS A 92 -11.80 17.98 -1.06
CA LYS A 92 -11.98 18.94 0.02
C LYS A 92 -13.15 19.89 -0.23
N LYS A 93 -13.31 20.44 -1.44
CA LYS A 93 -14.45 21.32 -1.78
C LYS A 93 -15.79 20.61 -1.63
N VAL A 94 -15.84 19.32 -1.92
CA VAL A 94 -17.07 18.52 -1.73
C VAL A 94 -17.30 18.23 -0.25
N LEU A 95 -16.25 17.91 0.50
CA LEU A 95 -16.32 17.69 1.95
C LEU A 95 -16.68 18.95 2.74
N ASP A 96 -16.46 20.15 2.18
CA ASP A 96 -16.89 21.42 2.78
C ASP A 96 -18.44 21.56 2.78
N ASN A 97 -19.16 20.81 1.94
CA ASN A 97 -20.63 20.88 1.85
C ASN A 97 -21.33 19.55 2.16
N MET A 98 -20.64 18.41 2.03
CA MET A 98 -21.22 17.07 2.19
C MET A 98 -20.44 16.29 3.24
N HIS A 99 -21.02 16.19 4.44
CA HIS A 99 -20.30 15.71 5.63
C HIS A 99 -20.63 14.29 6.07
N HIS A 100 -21.53 13.56 5.40
CA HIS A 100 -21.99 12.24 5.89
C HIS A 100 -21.76 11.09 4.90
N VAL A 101 -22.61 11.01 3.87
CA VAL A 101 -22.60 9.97 2.83
C VAL A 101 -22.80 10.65 1.49
N ILE A 102 -21.96 10.32 0.52
CA ILE A 102 -21.93 10.95 -0.81
C ILE A 102 -22.15 9.85 -1.85
N LEU A 103 -23.15 10.02 -2.71
CA LEU A 103 -23.39 9.15 -3.85
C LEU A 103 -22.55 9.60 -5.04
N VAL A 104 -21.72 8.71 -5.55
CA VAL A 104 -20.91 8.93 -6.75
C VAL A 104 -21.19 7.83 -7.78
N TRP A 105 -20.91 8.13 -9.05
CA TRP A 105 -21.25 7.27 -10.18
C TRP A 105 -20.04 7.14 -11.09
N ILE A 106 -19.64 5.89 -11.35
CA ILE A 106 -18.67 5.55 -12.38
C ILE A 106 -19.44 5.21 -13.64
N GLY A 107 -19.32 6.08 -14.64
CA GLY A 107 -20.13 5.98 -15.83
C GLY A 107 -21.63 6.08 -15.52
N PRO A 108 -22.50 5.53 -16.38
CA PRO A 108 -23.94 5.66 -16.20
C PRO A 108 -24.53 4.62 -15.22
N ILE A 109 -23.82 3.53 -14.93
CA ILE A 109 -24.43 2.32 -14.34
C ILE A 109 -23.87 1.89 -12.98
N LEU A 110 -22.68 2.35 -12.58
CA LEU A 110 -22.03 1.85 -11.37
C LEU A 110 -22.08 2.90 -10.24
N PRO A 111 -23.02 2.77 -9.29
CA PRO A 111 -23.08 3.63 -8.12
C PRO A 111 -22.10 3.18 -7.04
N LEU A 112 -21.50 4.15 -6.36
CA LEU A 112 -20.72 3.95 -5.14
C LEU A 112 -21.22 4.92 -4.05
N LEU A 113 -21.18 4.48 -2.80
CA LEU A 113 -21.44 5.37 -1.65
C LEU A 113 -20.12 5.63 -0.94
N VAL A 114 -19.75 6.91 -0.79
CA VAL A 114 -18.57 7.35 -0.02
C VAL A 114 -19.03 7.82 1.35
N LEU A 115 -18.55 7.18 2.40
CA LEU A 115 -18.87 7.48 3.79
C LEU A 115 -17.70 8.24 4.42
N VAL A 116 -18.00 9.40 5.01
CA VAL A 116 -17.01 10.38 5.50
C VAL A 116 -17.28 10.81 6.95
N HIS A 117 -18.25 10.16 7.63
CA HIS A 117 -18.62 10.46 9.01
C HIS A 117 -18.60 9.19 9.88
N PRO A 118 -18.10 9.27 11.13
CA PRO A 118 -17.94 8.11 12.01
C PRO A 118 -19.23 7.30 12.21
N ASP A 119 -20.36 7.97 12.42
CA ASP A 119 -21.64 7.31 12.70
C ASP A 119 -22.19 6.51 11.51
N TYR A 120 -21.86 6.94 10.29
CA TYR A 120 -22.26 6.26 9.06
C TYR A 120 -21.28 5.15 8.69
N ILE A 121 -20.01 5.30 9.04
CA ILE A 121 -18.97 4.29 8.84
C ILE A 121 -19.19 3.11 9.79
N LYS A 122 -19.65 3.36 11.02
CA LYS A 122 -19.82 2.37 12.09
C LYS A 122 -20.59 1.11 11.68
N PRO A 123 -21.80 1.18 11.07
CA PRO A 123 -22.52 -0.01 10.64
C PRO A 123 -21.77 -0.84 9.60
N LEU A 124 -20.97 -0.20 8.76
CA LEU A 124 -20.24 -0.87 7.68
C LEU A 124 -18.95 -1.54 8.18
N VAL A 125 -18.14 -0.84 8.97
CA VAL A 125 -16.86 -1.39 9.48
C VAL A 125 -17.05 -2.33 10.67
N GLY A 126 -18.12 -2.13 11.45
CA GLY A 126 -18.51 -3.01 12.55
C GLY A 126 -19.18 -4.30 12.09
N ALA A 127 -19.67 -4.35 10.85
CA ALA A 127 -20.26 -5.56 10.28
C ALA A 127 -19.24 -6.70 10.15
N SER A 128 -19.74 -7.94 10.16
CA SER A 128 -18.89 -9.11 9.97
C SER A 128 -18.22 -9.08 8.58
N ALA A 129 -17.07 -9.76 8.45
CA ALA A 129 -16.37 -9.87 7.17
C ALA A 129 -17.19 -10.59 6.07
N ALA A 130 -18.25 -11.32 6.45
CA ALA A 130 -19.20 -11.94 5.53
C ALA A 130 -20.30 -10.97 5.04
N ILE A 131 -20.67 -9.99 5.86
CA ILE A 131 -21.68 -8.96 5.56
C ILE A 131 -21.08 -7.85 4.68
N ALA A 132 -19.87 -7.40 5.04
CA ALA A 132 -19.14 -6.36 4.32
C ALA A 132 -17.75 -6.87 3.89
N PRO A 133 -17.67 -7.86 2.98
CA PRO A 133 -16.41 -8.25 2.38
C PRO A 133 -15.84 -7.10 1.55
N LYS A 134 -14.54 -7.17 1.26
CA LYS A 134 -13.93 -6.31 0.25
C LYS A 134 -14.55 -6.57 -1.13
N ASP A 135 -14.73 -5.52 -1.92
CA ASP A 135 -15.29 -5.64 -3.27
C ASP A 135 -14.28 -6.26 -4.24
N ASP A 136 -14.75 -7.00 -5.24
CA ASP A 136 -13.88 -7.59 -6.26
C ASP A 136 -13.48 -6.61 -7.36
N LEU A 137 -14.14 -5.44 -7.45
CA LEU A 137 -13.92 -4.50 -8.54
C LEU A 137 -12.54 -3.84 -8.42
N PHE A 138 -12.17 -3.41 -7.21
CA PHE A 138 -10.89 -2.74 -6.96
C PHE A 138 -9.84 -3.70 -6.41
N TYR A 139 -10.22 -4.56 -5.45
CA TYR A 139 -9.29 -5.52 -4.87
C TYR A 139 -8.95 -6.68 -5.84
N GLY A 140 -9.78 -6.96 -6.84
CA GLY A 140 -9.48 -7.96 -7.87
C GLY A 140 -8.21 -7.66 -8.66
N PHE A 141 -7.85 -6.38 -8.83
CA PHE A 141 -6.63 -5.97 -9.52
C PHE A 141 -5.35 -6.29 -8.74
N LEU A 142 -5.45 -6.47 -7.42
CA LEU A 142 -4.34 -6.85 -6.56
C LEU A 142 -4.11 -8.36 -6.52
N LYS A 143 -5.10 -9.18 -6.89
CA LYS A 143 -5.04 -10.64 -6.80
C LYS A 143 -3.86 -11.28 -7.55
N PRO A 144 -3.48 -10.84 -8.77
CA PRO A 144 -2.29 -11.39 -9.44
C PRO A 144 -0.98 -11.02 -8.76
N TRP A 145 -0.96 -10.00 -7.90
CA TRP A 145 0.21 -9.58 -7.13
C TRP A 145 0.22 -10.23 -5.74
N LEU A 146 -0.84 -10.09 -4.95
CA LEU A 146 -0.86 -10.51 -3.53
C LEU A 146 -1.47 -11.91 -3.31
N GLY A 147 -2.02 -12.54 -4.35
CA GLY A 147 -2.73 -13.81 -4.22
C GLY A 147 -4.05 -13.67 -3.45
N ASP A 148 -4.43 -14.72 -2.71
CA ASP A 148 -5.64 -14.74 -1.87
C ASP A 148 -5.30 -14.74 -0.38
N GLY A 149 -4.39 -13.84 0.02
CA GLY A 149 -3.92 -13.67 1.40
C GLY A 149 -4.89 -12.88 2.29
N LEU A 150 -4.47 -12.51 3.50
CA LEU A 150 -5.33 -11.92 4.54
C LEU A 150 -6.03 -10.63 4.10
N LEU A 151 -5.39 -9.83 3.25
CA LEU A 151 -6.00 -8.63 2.70
C LEU A 151 -7.21 -8.98 1.83
N LEU A 152 -7.07 -9.93 0.91
CA LEU A 152 -8.01 -10.16 -0.20
C LEU A 152 -9.03 -11.26 0.08
N SER A 153 -8.68 -12.22 0.93
CA SER A 153 -9.53 -13.34 1.31
C SER A 153 -10.83 -12.89 2.00
N LYS A 154 -11.84 -13.77 1.92
CA LYS A 154 -13.22 -13.52 2.39
C LYS A 154 -13.74 -14.71 3.20
N GLY A 155 -14.82 -14.47 3.95
CA GLY A 155 -15.54 -15.52 4.68
C GLY A 155 -14.66 -16.30 5.65
N ASP A 156 -14.85 -17.62 5.66
CA ASP A 156 -14.20 -18.52 6.63
C ASP A 156 -12.69 -18.62 6.43
N LYS A 157 -12.22 -18.60 5.17
CA LYS A 157 -10.78 -18.57 4.87
C LYS A 157 -10.10 -17.39 5.54
N TRP A 158 -10.67 -16.19 5.38
CA TRP A 158 -10.15 -14.99 6.05
C TRP A 158 -10.18 -15.13 7.57
N SER A 159 -11.28 -15.62 8.14
CA SER A 159 -11.44 -15.78 9.60
C SER A 159 -10.37 -16.72 10.16
N ARG A 160 -10.14 -17.85 9.49
CA ARG A 160 -9.12 -18.85 9.84
C ARG A 160 -7.71 -18.26 9.78
N HIS A 161 -7.35 -17.61 8.68
CA HIS A 161 -6.02 -17.01 8.52
C HIS A 161 -5.82 -15.87 9.54
N ARG A 162 -6.84 -15.06 9.79
CA ARG A 162 -6.78 -14.00 10.81
C ARG A 162 -6.52 -14.57 12.20
N ARG A 163 -7.23 -15.62 12.59
CA ARG A 163 -7.07 -16.29 13.89
C ARG A 163 -5.68 -16.89 14.03
N MET A 164 -5.17 -17.53 12.97
CA MET A 164 -3.84 -18.14 12.93
C MET A 164 -2.72 -17.10 13.05
N LEU A 165 -2.84 -15.95 12.38
CA LEU A 165 -1.76 -14.97 12.27
C LEU A 165 -1.77 -13.90 13.37
N THR A 166 -2.91 -13.65 14.04
CA THR A 166 -3.02 -12.62 15.09
C THR A 166 -2.03 -12.81 16.25
N PRO A 167 -1.76 -14.04 16.75
CA PRO A 167 -0.76 -14.25 17.79
C PRO A 167 0.63 -13.72 17.42
N ALA A 168 1.01 -13.69 16.14
CA ALA A 168 2.30 -13.20 15.66
C ALA A 168 2.53 -11.69 15.88
N PHE A 169 1.48 -10.94 16.24
CA PHE A 169 1.53 -9.50 16.49
C PHE A 169 1.22 -9.15 17.97
N HIS A 170 1.29 -10.14 18.86
CA HIS A 170 1.18 -9.93 20.30
C HIS A 170 2.39 -9.17 20.86
N PHE A 171 2.20 -8.38 21.93
CA PHE A 171 3.26 -7.51 22.47
C PHE A 171 4.53 -8.27 22.89
N ASP A 172 4.42 -9.53 23.32
CA ASP A 172 5.59 -10.34 23.68
C ASP A 172 6.50 -10.67 22.48
N ILE A 173 5.95 -10.67 21.26
CA ILE A 173 6.73 -10.80 20.01
C ILE A 173 7.31 -9.46 19.59
N LEU A 174 6.55 -8.38 19.80
CA LEU A 174 6.96 -7.04 19.38
C LEU A 174 8.06 -6.45 20.27
N LYS A 175 8.15 -6.86 21.54
CA LYS A 175 9.18 -6.42 22.49
C LYS A 175 10.61 -6.59 21.94
N PRO A 176 11.04 -7.80 21.52
CA PRO A 176 12.34 -8.00 20.86
C PRO A 176 12.55 -7.16 19.59
N TYR A 177 11.49 -6.86 18.84
CA TYR A 177 11.59 -6.11 17.58
C TYR A 177 12.03 -4.67 17.78
N VAL A 178 11.86 -4.10 18.98
CA VAL A 178 12.39 -2.76 19.28
C VAL A 178 13.89 -2.70 19.08
N LYS A 179 14.64 -3.76 19.44
CA LYS A 179 16.08 -3.83 19.17
C LYS A 179 16.38 -3.78 17.67
N ILE A 180 15.57 -4.46 16.86
CA ILE A 180 15.70 -4.45 15.40
C ILE A 180 15.35 -3.06 14.84
N PHE A 181 14.31 -2.39 15.34
CA PHE A 181 13.97 -1.02 14.94
C PHE A 181 15.09 -0.03 15.26
N ASN A 182 15.74 -0.15 16.43
CA ASN A 182 16.92 0.63 16.77
C ASN A 182 18.04 0.38 15.75
N GLN A 183 18.35 -0.89 15.46
CA GLN A 183 19.39 -1.26 14.49
C GLN A 183 19.10 -0.73 13.09
N CYS A 184 17.89 -0.91 12.57
CA CYS A 184 17.51 -0.43 11.22
C CYS A 184 17.54 1.10 11.15
N SER A 185 17.11 1.80 12.20
CA SER A 185 17.22 3.26 12.31
C SER A 185 18.69 3.70 12.38
N ASN A 186 19.53 2.97 13.12
CA ASN A 186 20.97 3.21 13.19
C ASN A 186 21.61 3.06 11.81
N VAL A 187 21.30 1.99 11.07
CA VAL A 187 21.79 1.77 9.70
C VAL A 187 21.37 2.90 8.77
N MET A 188 20.16 3.46 8.91
CA MET A 188 19.73 4.61 8.12
C MET A 188 20.56 5.88 8.45
N HIS A 189 20.86 6.09 9.74
CA HIS A 189 21.56 7.27 10.24
C HIS A 189 23.09 7.23 10.06
N VAL A 190 23.71 6.05 10.28
CA VAL A 190 25.17 5.82 10.35
C VAL A 190 25.57 4.49 9.69
N SER A 191 26.76 4.45 9.08
CA SER A 191 27.27 3.22 8.44
C SER A 191 27.81 2.25 9.50
N PRO A 192 27.59 0.92 9.40
CA PRO A 192 27.89 -0.02 10.48
C PRO A 192 29.36 -0.28 10.81
N LYS A 193 30.33 0.35 10.13
CA LYS A 193 31.75 0.01 10.31
C LYS A 193 32.30 0.28 11.73
N ALA A 194 31.59 1.01 12.58
CA ALA A 194 32.05 1.31 13.94
C ALA A 194 31.48 0.40 15.04
N SER A 195 30.38 -0.31 14.82
CA SER A 195 29.61 -0.93 15.93
C SER A 195 29.62 -2.46 15.98
N TRP A 196 30.17 -3.15 14.97
CA TRP A 196 30.23 -4.62 14.95
C TRP A 196 31.50 -5.21 15.58
N GLU A 197 32.56 -4.42 15.77
CA GLU A 197 33.84 -4.91 16.31
C GLU A 197 33.92 -4.88 17.84
N GLU A 198 33.11 -4.06 18.53
CA GLU A 198 33.16 -3.93 20.00
C GLU A 198 32.34 -5.01 20.75
N GLY A 199 31.53 -5.81 20.06
CA GLY A 199 30.62 -6.79 20.69
C GLY A 199 31.10 -8.24 20.76
N ARG A 200 32.33 -8.55 20.32
CA ARG A 200 32.89 -9.92 20.36
C ARG A 200 34.34 -9.93 20.84
N GLY A 201 34.56 -9.40 22.04
CA GLY A 201 35.69 -9.82 22.87
C GLY A 201 35.40 -11.21 23.45
N SER A 202 36.38 -12.11 23.34
CA SER A 202 36.48 -13.43 23.99
C SER A 202 35.39 -14.46 23.66
N GLU A 203 35.66 -15.29 22.64
CA GLU A 203 35.49 -16.76 22.60
C GLU A 203 35.22 -17.23 21.17
N ALA A 204 36.28 -17.42 20.37
CA ALA A 204 36.24 -18.25 19.18
C ALA A 204 37.65 -18.83 18.93
N GLY A 205 37.76 -20.16 19.07
CA GLY A 205 38.96 -20.92 18.73
C GLY A 205 39.23 -20.96 17.21
N PRO A 206 40.43 -21.40 16.80
CA PRO A 206 40.91 -21.20 15.44
C PRO A 206 40.28 -22.19 14.46
N GLY A 207 39.52 -21.68 13.49
CA GLY A 207 39.01 -22.49 12.38
C GLY A 207 38.38 -21.63 11.29
N SER A 208 38.88 -21.78 10.07
CA SER A 208 38.36 -21.27 8.79
C SER A 208 38.54 -19.77 8.47
N SER A 209 39.79 -19.36 8.22
CA SER A 209 40.13 -18.25 7.30
C SER A 209 40.55 -18.83 5.95
N SER A 210 39.71 -18.73 4.90
CA SER A 210 40.13 -19.00 3.51
C SER A 210 38.96 -18.77 2.53
N TRP A 211 38.55 -17.53 2.23
CA TRP A 211 37.78 -17.22 1.00
C TRP A 211 37.90 -15.71 0.60
N ALA A 212 39.07 -15.10 0.81
CA ALA A 212 39.32 -13.70 0.41
C ALA A 212 40.75 -13.53 -0.14
N SER A 213 41.04 -14.20 -1.26
CA SER A 213 42.24 -13.92 -2.06
C SER A 213 42.17 -14.64 -3.41
N ARG A 214 41.41 -14.04 -4.33
CA ARG A 214 41.62 -14.14 -5.79
C ARG A 214 40.64 -13.20 -6.48
N VAL A 215 41.09 -11.98 -6.75
CA VAL A 215 40.99 -11.23 -8.02
C VAL A 215 41.61 -9.87 -7.74
N GLY A 216 42.88 -9.74 -8.12
CA GLY A 216 43.62 -8.49 -8.13
C GLY A 216 44.86 -8.72 -8.97
N GLN A 217 45.12 -7.79 -9.89
CA GLN A 217 46.23 -7.71 -10.84
C GLN A 217 45.93 -8.37 -12.20
N ASP A 218 45.47 -7.56 -13.15
CA ASP A 218 46.35 -7.16 -14.26
C ASP A 218 45.74 -6.06 -15.15
N ALA A 219 46.64 -5.26 -15.71
CA ALA A 219 46.50 -4.29 -16.81
C ALA A 219 45.96 -2.87 -16.50
N CYS A 220 46.88 -2.01 -16.04
CA CYS A 220 46.95 -0.61 -16.45
C CYS A 220 47.57 -0.51 -17.86
N CYS A 221 46.98 0.29 -18.77
CA CYS A 221 47.68 1.08 -19.80
C CYS A 221 46.70 1.99 -20.58
N PRO A 222 47.16 3.06 -21.27
CA PRO A 222 46.63 4.40 -21.06
C PRO A 222 45.85 4.98 -22.26
N LEU A 223 45.14 6.07 -21.97
CA LEU A 223 44.45 6.96 -22.90
C LEU A 223 45.36 7.41 -24.05
N SER A 224 44.90 7.22 -25.29
CA SER A 224 45.38 7.96 -26.45
C SER A 224 44.19 8.62 -27.17
N THR A 225 44.38 9.90 -27.48
CA THR A 225 43.51 10.75 -28.28
C THR A 225 43.62 10.39 -29.76
N SER A 226 42.50 10.07 -30.42
CA SER A 226 42.32 10.40 -31.84
C SER A 226 40.84 10.36 -32.21
N GLY A 227 40.41 11.40 -32.93
CA GLY A 227 39.02 11.62 -33.31
C GLY A 227 38.54 10.69 -34.42
N CYS A 228 37.22 10.53 -34.50
CA CYS A 228 36.58 10.11 -35.73
C CYS A 228 35.21 10.81 -35.85
N VAL A 229 35.15 11.74 -36.78
CA VAL A 229 33.96 12.42 -37.29
C VAL A 229 33.33 11.52 -38.35
N VAL A 230 32.05 11.12 -38.23
CA VAL A 230 31.19 10.85 -39.42
C VAL A 230 29.68 11.07 -39.13
N ARG A 231 29.17 12.12 -39.79
CA ARG A 231 27.84 12.38 -40.41
C ARG A 231 26.51 12.26 -39.65
N MET A 232 25.92 13.44 -39.43
CA MET A 232 24.48 13.68 -39.49
C MET A 232 23.96 13.68 -40.94
N ARG A 233 22.70 13.23 -41.15
CA ARG A 233 21.83 13.65 -42.26
C ARG A 233 20.48 14.13 -41.70
N PRO A 234 19.88 15.20 -42.27
CA PRO A 234 18.67 15.82 -41.73
C PRO A 234 17.38 15.43 -42.50
N GLY A 235 16.24 15.53 -41.82
CA GLY A 235 14.95 15.83 -42.45
C GLY A 235 13.82 14.82 -42.20
N HIS A 236 12.88 15.16 -41.32
CA HIS A 236 11.53 15.60 -41.71
C HIS A 236 10.67 15.83 -40.46
N CYS A 237 10.12 17.04 -40.38
CA CYS A 237 9.25 17.53 -39.32
C CYS A 237 7.82 17.51 -39.87
N GLN A 238 6.85 16.92 -39.13
CA GLN A 238 5.48 17.46 -39.03
C GLN A 238 4.64 16.74 -37.95
N THR A 239 4.02 17.60 -37.12
CA THR A 239 2.73 17.47 -36.41
C THR A 239 2.53 16.44 -35.28
N GLY A 240 2.71 16.90 -34.04
CA GLY A 240 1.56 17.23 -33.17
C GLY A 240 0.81 16.10 -32.46
N LEU A 241 1.39 15.56 -31.38
CA LEU A 241 0.68 15.17 -30.15
C LEU A 241 1.75 14.86 -29.09
N LYS A 242 2.07 15.84 -28.23
CA LYS A 242 2.97 15.63 -27.10
C LYS A 242 2.27 14.74 -26.08
N SER A 243 2.44 13.43 -26.20
CA SER A 243 2.32 12.57 -25.04
C SER A 243 3.42 12.98 -24.06
N ALA A 244 3.04 13.23 -22.81
CA ALA A 244 4.00 13.30 -21.71
C ALA A 244 4.57 11.88 -21.54
N ALA A 245 5.57 11.56 -22.37
CA ALA A 245 6.31 10.33 -22.26
C ALA A 245 6.93 10.27 -20.87
N CYS A 246 6.65 9.16 -20.17
CA CYS A 246 7.36 8.73 -18.99
C CYS A 246 8.85 8.93 -19.19
N LEU A 247 9.42 9.93 -18.53
CA LEU A 247 10.86 9.95 -18.31
C LEU A 247 11.17 8.76 -17.40
N PRO A 248 12.02 7.81 -17.84
CA PRO A 248 12.50 6.79 -16.94
C PRO A 248 13.30 7.48 -15.85
N ILE A 249 13.02 7.12 -14.59
CA ILE A 249 13.86 7.44 -13.44
C ILE A 249 15.23 6.82 -13.72
N ARG A 250 16.12 7.58 -14.37
CA ARG A 250 17.48 7.15 -14.74
C ARG A 250 18.55 8.13 -14.27
N HIS A 251 18.23 9.03 -13.34
CA HIS A 251 19.19 9.95 -12.74
C HIS A 251 19.12 9.95 -11.21
N VAL A 252 19.40 8.79 -10.60
CA VAL A 252 20.10 8.71 -9.30
C VAL A 252 21.04 7.51 -9.39
N SER A 253 22.25 7.72 -9.92
CA SER A 253 23.29 6.70 -10.11
C SER A 253 24.63 7.21 -9.60
N LEU A 254 24.66 7.84 -8.42
CA LEU A 254 25.92 8.22 -7.79
C LEU A 254 25.95 7.81 -6.31
N SER A 255 26.75 6.75 -6.08
CA SER A 255 27.19 6.15 -4.82
C SER A 255 26.19 5.24 -4.08
N LEU A 256 26.64 4.03 -3.73
CA LEU A 256 25.98 3.18 -2.74
C LEU A 256 25.65 4.02 -1.51
N GLN A 257 24.36 4.15 -1.22
CA GLN A 257 23.70 4.96 -0.19
C GLN A 257 24.62 5.37 0.98
N ALA A 258 25.27 6.52 0.86
CA ALA A 258 25.92 7.14 2.00
C ALA A 258 24.84 7.45 3.07
N LYS A 259 25.14 7.17 4.34
CA LYS A 259 24.19 7.34 5.45
C LYS A 259 24.04 8.79 5.86
N TRP A 260 22.96 9.16 6.55
CA TRP A 260 22.62 10.57 6.81
C TRP A 260 23.76 11.38 7.43
N ARG A 261 24.48 10.85 8.43
CA ARG A 261 25.65 11.54 9.01
C ARG A 261 26.79 11.75 8.01
N ARG A 262 27.04 10.76 7.15
CA ARG A 262 28.08 10.84 6.12
C ARG A 262 27.69 11.81 5.01
N LEU A 263 26.42 11.82 4.61
CA LEU A 263 25.89 12.77 3.63
C LEU A 263 25.88 14.20 4.16
N ALA A 264 25.74 14.36 5.47
CA ALA A 264 25.73 15.68 6.08
C ALA A 264 27.15 16.26 6.27
N GLU A 265 28.20 15.47 6.50
CA GLU A 265 29.59 15.96 6.77
C GLU A 265 29.68 17.13 7.77
N GLY A 266 28.76 17.21 8.74
CA GLY A 266 28.67 18.34 9.69
C GLY A 266 27.98 19.60 9.15
N SER A 267 27.39 19.51 7.97
CA SER A 267 26.61 20.54 7.28
C SER A 267 25.16 20.09 7.03
N VAL A 268 24.34 20.99 6.50
CA VAL A 268 22.92 20.71 6.20
C VAL A 268 22.80 20.06 4.82
N VAL A 269 22.22 18.86 4.74
CA VAL A 269 21.96 18.15 3.48
C VAL A 269 20.46 17.98 3.22
N SER A 270 20.03 18.05 1.96
CA SER A 270 18.64 17.81 1.57
C SER A 270 18.47 16.37 1.10
N LEU A 271 17.59 15.60 1.75
CA LEU A 271 17.37 14.17 1.50
C LEU A 271 15.89 13.88 1.22
N ASP A 272 15.60 12.92 0.35
CA ASP A 272 14.23 12.41 0.14
C ASP A 272 13.87 11.38 1.20
N MET A 273 12.91 11.70 2.06
CA MET A 273 12.46 10.80 3.12
C MET A 273 11.87 9.50 2.57
N PHE A 274 11.15 9.53 1.43
CA PHE A 274 10.54 8.30 0.90
C PHE A 274 11.60 7.27 0.49
N GLU A 275 12.74 7.71 -0.04
CA GLU A 275 13.83 6.81 -0.43
C GLU A 275 14.41 6.10 0.80
N HIS A 276 14.89 6.86 1.78
CA HIS A 276 15.58 6.32 2.95
C HIS A 276 14.64 5.55 3.89
N VAL A 277 13.44 6.07 4.15
CA VAL A 277 12.49 5.46 5.08
C VAL A 277 11.91 4.16 4.50
N SER A 278 11.66 4.08 3.17
CA SER A 278 11.16 2.84 2.56
C SER A 278 12.15 1.69 2.74
N LEU A 279 13.45 1.96 2.57
CA LEU A 279 14.49 0.95 2.76
C LEU A 279 14.60 0.52 4.22
N MET A 280 14.52 1.48 5.15
CA MET A 280 14.57 1.20 6.60
C MET A 280 13.39 0.33 7.04
N THR A 281 12.16 0.68 6.64
CA THR A 281 10.94 -0.08 6.98
C THR A 281 10.88 -1.46 6.31
N LEU A 282 11.47 -1.61 5.12
CA LEU A 282 11.56 -2.92 4.47
C LEU A 282 12.56 -3.83 5.21
N ASP A 283 13.72 -3.27 5.59
CA ASP A 283 14.76 -3.99 6.32
C ASP A 283 14.30 -4.44 7.71
N SER A 284 13.62 -3.57 8.45
CA SER A 284 13.02 -3.90 9.75
C SER A 284 11.94 -4.97 9.62
N LEU A 285 11.04 -4.85 8.64
CA LEU A 285 9.99 -5.83 8.38
C LEU A 285 10.58 -7.20 8.06
N GLN A 286 11.58 -7.26 7.17
CA GLN A 286 12.23 -8.51 6.79
C GLN A 286 12.90 -9.18 7.99
N LYS A 287 13.62 -8.42 8.81
CA LYS A 287 14.30 -8.93 10.01
C LYS A 287 13.33 -9.40 11.08
N CYS A 288 12.24 -8.67 11.32
CA CYS A 288 11.27 -8.98 12.36
C CYS A 288 10.32 -10.11 11.94
N VAL A 289 9.60 -9.90 10.84
CA VAL A 289 8.45 -10.73 10.44
C VAL A 289 8.91 -11.95 9.63
N PHE A 290 9.98 -11.81 8.84
CA PHE A 290 10.46 -12.87 7.95
C PHE A 290 11.77 -13.53 8.41
N SER A 291 12.33 -13.09 9.54
CA SER A 291 13.66 -13.53 10.01
C SER A 291 14.71 -13.52 8.88
N TYR A 292 14.63 -12.52 7.99
CA TYR A 292 15.40 -12.43 6.76
C TYR A 292 16.22 -11.15 6.74
N ASN A 293 17.46 -11.21 6.26
CA ASN A 293 18.33 -10.03 6.16
C ASN A 293 18.83 -9.84 4.72
N SER A 294 18.21 -8.90 4.00
CA SER A 294 18.63 -8.54 2.64
C SER A 294 19.77 -7.52 2.59
N ASN A 295 20.04 -6.83 3.70
CA ASN A 295 20.85 -5.60 3.73
C ASN A 295 20.39 -4.57 2.67
N CYS A 296 19.08 -4.46 2.42
CA CYS A 296 18.52 -3.56 1.39
C CYS A 296 18.75 -2.07 1.67
N GLN A 297 19.19 -1.68 2.87
CA GLN A 297 19.65 -0.32 3.15
C GLN A 297 21.09 -0.03 2.68
N GLU A 298 21.80 -1.03 2.16
CA GLU A 298 23.17 -0.89 1.67
C GLU A 298 23.27 -1.22 0.17
N ASN A 299 22.41 -2.13 -0.29
CA ASN A 299 22.31 -2.55 -1.69
C ASN A 299 21.01 -2.06 -2.33
N MET A 300 21.03 -1.77 -3.62
CA MET A 300 19.80 -1.42 -4.35
C MET A 300 18.78 -2.55 -4.26
N SER A 301 17.52 -2.21 -3.99
CA SER A 301 16.42 -3.16 -3.91
C SER A 301 15.53 -3.05 -5.15
N ASP A 302 15.62 -4.03 -6.04
CA ASP A 302 14.69 -4.18 -7.17
C ASP A 302 13.25 -4.37 -6.70
N TYR A 303 13.07 -4.93 -5.48
CA TYR A 303 11.77 -5.11 -4.85
C TYR A 303 11.03 -3.79 -4.65
N ILE A 304 11.65 -2.77 -4.04
CA ILE A 304 10.99 -1.47 -3.80
C ILE A 304 10.57 -0.82 -5.12
N SER A 305 11.44 -0.86 -6.12
CA SER A 305 11.13 -0.30 -7.45
C SER A 305 9.93 -1.00 -8.08
N ALA A 306 9.85 -2.33 -7.98
CA ALA A 306 8.70 -3.12 -8.45
C ALA A 306 7.42 -2.80 -7.67
N ILE A 307 7.48 -2.59 -6.35
CA ILE A 307 6.32 -2.22 -5.52
C ILE A 307 5.76 -0.85 -5.92
N ILE A 308 6.63 0.13 -6.15
CA ILE A 308 6.23 1.46 -6.63
C ILE A 308 5.54 1.34 -8.01
N GLU A 309 6.11 0.55 -8.92
CA GLU A 309 5.53 0.33 -10.24
C GLU A 309 4.18 -0.39 -10.18
N LEU A 310 4.07 -1.47 -9.39
CA LEU A 310 2.82 -2.20 -9.18
C LEU A 310 1.74 -1.28 -8.63
N SER A 311 2.04 -0.49 -7.61
CA SER A 311 1.11 0.44 -6.99
C SER A 311 0.60 1.47 -8.01
N ALA A 312 1.52 2.08 -8.77
CA ALA A 312 1.17 3.04 -9.81
C ALA A 312 0.31 2.43 -10.93
N LEU A 313 0.61 1.19 -11.36
CA LEU A 313 -0.14 0.48 -12.40
C LEU A 313 -1.53 0.05 -11.92
N VAL A 314 -1.66 -0.44 -10.69
CA VAL A 314 -2.97 -0.79 -10.09
C VAL A 314 -3.85 0.45 -10.00
N VAL A 315 -3.30 1.56 -9.51
CA VAL A 315 -4.00 2.83 -9.42
C VAL A 315 -4.42 3.26 -10.82
N ARG A 316 -3.50 3.36 -11.79
CA ARG A 316 -3.83 3.69 -13.20
C ARG A 316 -4.90 2.78 -13.81
N ARG A 317 -4.87 1.48 -13.48
CA ARG A 317 -5.87 0.50 -13.89
C ARG A 317 -7.25 0.82 -13.33
N GLN A 318 -7.36 1.26 -12.08
CA GLN A 318 -8.61 1.77 -11.51
C GLN A 318 -9.15 2.93 -12.35
N TYR A 319 -8.32 3.90 -12.77
CA TYR A 319 -8.81 5.06 -13.55
C TYR A 319 -9.18 4.74 -15.01
N SER A 320 -8.82 3.56 -15.53
CA SER A 320 -8.93 3.23 -16.95
C SER A 320 -9.98 2.14 -17.16
N LEU A 321 -11.23 2.51 -17.46
CA LEU A 321 -12.34 1.55 -17.59
C LEU A 321 -12.07 0.40 -18.58
N HIS A 322 -11.35 0.68 -19.68
CA HIS A 322 -10.97 -0.36 -20.64
C HIS A 322 -9.93 -1.35 -20.09
N HIS A 323 -9.14 -0.95 -19.08
CA HIS A 323 -8.23 -1.83 -18.36
C HIS A 323 -8.93 -2.71 -17.31
N HIS A 324 -10.22 -2.54 -17.05
CA HIS A 324 -10.96 -3.43 -16.14
C HIS A 324 -11.17 -4.82 -16.73
N ILE A 325 -11.13 -4.95 -18.06
CA ILE A 325 -11.22 -6.25 -18.73
C ILE A 325 -9.81 -6.87 -18.74
N ASP A 326 -9.61 -7.93 -17.95
CA ASP A 326 -8.31 -8.60 -17.77
C ASP A 326 -7.64 -8.94 -19.11
N PHE A 327 -8.40 -9.55 -20.03
CA PHE A 327 -7.90 -9.93 -21.35
C PHE A 327 -7.29 -8.74 -22.10
N ILE A 328 -8.00 -7.61 -22.13
CA ILE A 328 -7.53 -6.40 -22.81
C ILE A 328 -6.32 -5.83 -22.05
N TYR A 329 -6.41 -5.73 -20.73
CA TYR A 329 -5.34 -5.15 -19.90
C TYR A 329 -4.01 -5.83 -20.15
N TYR A 330 -3.97 -7.16 -20.15
CA TYR A 330 -2.72 -7.90 -20.33
C TYR A 330 -2.14 -7.86 -21.75
N LEU A 331 -2.90 -7.40 -22.73
CA LEU A 331 -2.40 -7.10 -24.08
C LEU A 331 -1.78 -5.70 -24.19
N THR A 332 -2.02 -4.82 -23.21
CA THR A 332 -1.45 -3.47 -23.16
C THR A 332 -0.01 -3.44 -22.66
N ALA A 333 0.69 -2.32 -22.87
CA ALA A 333 2.02 -2.09 -22.31
C ALA A 333 2.00 -2.08 -20.77
N ASP A 334 0.96 -1.49 -20.17
CA ASP A 334 0.78 -1.44 -18.71
C ASP A 334 0.59 -2.84 -18.13
N GLY A 335 -0.22 -3.69 -18.76
CA GLY A 335 -0.41 -5.08 -18.33
C GLY A 335 0.85 -5.95 -18.44
N ARG A 336 1.69 -5.71 -19.46
CA ARG A 336 3.00 -6.39 -19.56
C ARG A 336 3.96 -5.96 -18.46
N ARG A 337 4.08 -4.65 -18.20
CA ARG A 337 4.89 -4.11 -17.09
C ARG A 337 4.41 -4.62 -15.73
N PHE A 338 3.09 -4.67 -15.54
CA PHE A 338 2.49 -5.21 -14.32
C PHE A 338 2.88 -6.67 -14.07
N ARG A 339 2.86 -7.52 -15.11
CA ARG A 339 3.32 -8.91 -14.99
C ARG A 339 4.81 -9.00 -14.63
N GLN A 340 5.66 -8.23 -15.31
CA GLN A 340 7.11 -8.21 -15.01
C GLN A 340 7.39 -7.79 -13.57
N ALA A 341 6.69 -6.77 -13.08
CA ALA A 341 6.83 -6.33 -11.70
C ALA A 341 6.28 -7.37 -10.69
N CYS A 342 5.17 -8.06 -11.01
CA CYS A 342 4.68 -9.21 -10.24
C CYS A 342 5.75 -10.31 -10.16
N ASP A 343 6.38 -10.67 -11.27
CA ASP A 343 7.41 -11.72 -11.31
C ASP A 343 8.61 -11.36 -10.42
N THR A 344 9.01 -10.09 -10.38
CA THR A 344 10.09 -9.61 -9.49
C THR A 344 9.73 -9.75 -8.02
N VAL A 345 8.55 -9.31 -7.61
CA VAL A 345 8.14 -9.40 -6.19
C VAL A 345 7.87 -10.84 -5.76
N HIS A 346 7.30 -11.68 -6.63
CA HIS A 346 7.08 -13.10 -6.36
C HIS A 346 8.38 -13.89 -6.25
N ARG A 347 9.38 -13.56 -7.07
CA ARG A 347 10.71 -14.17 -6.97
C ARG A 347 11.33 -13.84 -5.62
N PHE A 348 11.31 -12.57 -5.23
CA PHE A 348 11.83 -12.12 -3.94
C PHE A 348 11.16 -12.83 -2.77
N THR A 349 9.83 -12.88 -2.72
CA THR A 349 9.12 -13.55 -1.61
C THR A 349 9.32 -15.06 -1.60
N THR A 350 9.42 -15.69 -2.78
CA THR A 350 9.76 -17.12 -2.91
C THR A 350 11.14 -17.41 -2.35
N GLU A 351 12.15 -16.57 -2.63
CA GLU A 351 13.50 -16.71 -2.09
C GLU A 351 13.50 -16.63 -0.57
N VAL A 352 12.82 -15.64 0.01
CA VAL A 352 12.66 -15.49 1.47
C VAL A 352 12.04 -16.73 2.10
N ILE A 353 10.93 -17.23 1.53
CA ILE A 353 10.24 -18.43 2.02
C ILE A 353 11.16 -19.65 1.95
N GLN A 354 11.84 -19.85 0.82
CA GLN A 354 12.70 -21.01 0.60
C GLN A 354 13.91 -21.00 1.54
N GLU A 355 14.54 -19.84 1.76
CA GLU A 355 15.65 -19.70 2.70
C GLU A 355 15.22 -20.09 4.11
N ARG A 356 14.06 -19.60 4.57
CA ARG A 356 13.54 -19.96 5.88
C ARG A 356 13.22 -21.45 5.99
N ARG A 357 12.61 -22.05 4.95
CA ARG A 357 12.37 -23.51 4.89
C ARG A 357 13.66 -24.31 5.00
N ARG A 358 14.75 -23.88 4.34
CA ARG A 358 16.07 -24.54 4.44
C ARG A 358 16.62 -24.45 5.86
N ALA A 359 16.56 -23.28 6.49
CA ALA A 359 17.02 -23.09 7.86
C ALA A 359 16.27 -23.99 8.87
N LEU A 360 14.94 -24.08 8.75
CA LEU A 360 14.12 -24.96 9.61
C LEU A 360 14.42 -26.45 9.39
N ARG A 361 14.72 -26.87 8.16
CA ARG A 361 15.09 -28.28 7.86
C ARG A 361 16.44 -28.64 8.48
N GLN A 362 17.42 -27.73 8.43
CA GLN A 362 18.75 -27.96 9.01
C GLN A 362 18.72 -28.08 10.54
N GLN A 363 17.84 -27.32 11.20
CA GLN A 363 17.68 -27.33 12.66
C GLN A 363 16.74 -28.45 13.16
N GLY A 364 15.95 -29.05 12.27
CA GLY A 364 14.88 -30.00 12.58
C GLY A 364 13.65 -29.29 13.14
N ALA A 365 12.54 -29.27 12.41
CA ALA A 365 11.35 -28.49 12.76
C ALA A 365 10.80 -28.80 14.18
N GLU A 366 10.81 -30.07 14.60
CA GLU A 366 10.38 -30.46 15.95
C GLU A 366 11.38 -30.07 17.03
N ALA A 367 12.69 -30.20 16.77
CA ALA A 367 13.73 -29.77 17.70
C ALA A 367 13.71 -28.24 17.87
N TRP A 368 13.42 -27.52 16.79
CA TRP A 368 13.24 -26.07 16.79
C TRP A 368 11.99 -25.62 17.55
N LEU A 369 10.85 -26.29 17.33
CA LEU A 369 9.61 -26.01 18.09
C LEU A 369 9.80 -26.32 19.58
N LYS A 370 10.51 -27.40 19.93
CA LYS A 370 10.91 -27.69 21.32
C LYS A 370 11.85 -26.64 21.90
N ALA A 371 12.84 -26.16 21.13
CA ALA A 371 13.76 -25.10 21.56
C ALA A 371 13.07 -23.73 21.76
N ARG A 372 11.91 -23.53 21.10
CA ARG A 372 11.02 -22.38 21.26
C ARG A 372 9.76 -22.69 22.07
N GLN A 373 9.69 -23.82 22.77
CA GLN A 373 8.56 -24.13 23.64
C GLN A 373 8.50 -23.12 24.79
N GLY A 374 7.40 -22.36 24.88
CA GLY A 374 7.27 -21.22 25.80
C GLY A 374 7.88 -19.91 25.28
N LYS A 375 8.45 -19.89 24.07
CA LYS A 375 8.88 -18.67 23.37
C LYS A 375 7.94 -18.39 22.19
N THR A 376 7.69 -17.13 21.93
CA THR A 376 6.83 -16.73 20.82
C THR A 376 7.55 -16.85 19.47
N LEU A 377 6.81 -17.29 18.45
CA LEU A 377 7.33 -17.54 17.09
C LEU A 377 7.24 -16.27 16.23
N ASP A 378 8.19 -16.09 15.32
CA ASP A 378 8.11 -15.02 14.31
C ASP A 378 7.01 -15.35 13.29
N PHE A 379 6.49 -14.34 12.60
CA PHE A 379 5.38 -14.50 11.66
C PHE A 379 5.64 -15.57 10.59
N ILE A 380 6.81 -15.58 9.96
CA ILE A 380 7.13 -16.58 8.93
C ILE A 380 7.15 -18.00 9.48
N ASP A 381 7.50 -18.17 10.75
CA ASP A 381 7.48 -19.49 11.39
C ASP A 381 6.05 -19.92 11.70
N VAL A 382 5.20 -18.99 12.15
CA VAL A 382 3.76 -19.23 12.26
C VAL A 382 3.21 -19.62 10.89
N LEU A 383 3.56 -18.91 9.82
CA LEU A 383 3.08 -19.18 8.48
C LEU A 383 3.52 -20.57 7.95
N LEU A 384 4.73 -21.01 8.28
CA LEU A 384 5.29 -22.28 7.81
C LEU A 384 4.93 -23.49 8.68
N LEU A 385 4.64 -23.29 9.96
CA LEU A 385 4.47 -24.37 10.94
C LEU A 385 3.05 -24.46 11.51
N ALA A 386 2.24 -23.40 11.39
CA ALA A 386 0.89 -23.40 11.93
C ALA A 386 0.00 -24.44 11.24
N ARG A 387 -0.88 -25.01 12.05
CA ARG A 387 -1.97 -25.87 11.64
C ARG A 387 -3.27 -25.18 11.99
N ASP A 388 -4.29 -25.37 11.16
CA ASP A 388 -5.63 -24.92 11.49
C ASP A 388 -6.31 -25.84 12.52
N GLU A 389 -7.56 -25.54 12.87
CA GLU A 389 -8.35 -26.26 13.88
C GLU A 389 -8.60 -27.72 13.50
N ASP A 390 -8.52 -28.02 12.19
CA ASP A 390 -8.67 -29.35 11.62
C ASP A 390 -7.30 -30.07 11.46
N GLY A 391 -6.20 -29.43 11.90
CA GLY A 391 -4.84 -29.97 11.82
C GLY A 391 -4.15 -29.77 10.46
N ASN A 392 -4.79 -29.09 9.51
CA ASN A 392 -4.27 -28.87 8.16
C ASN A 392 -3.26 -27.72 8.13
N GLN A 393 -2.23 -27.86 7.30
CA GLN A 393 -1.28 -26.78 7.02
C GLN A 393 -1.81 -25.86 5.91
N LEU A 394 -1.27 -24.65 5.85
CA LEU A 394 -1.49 -23.77 4.70
C LEU A 394 -0.86 -24.37 3.43
N SER A 395 -1.52 -24.19 2.28
CA SER A 395 -0.93 -24.58 1.00
C SER A 395 0.24 -23.67 0.62
N ASP A 396 1.10 -24.10 -0.28
CA ASP A 396 2.22 -23.27 -0.76
C ASP A 396 1.72 -21.98 -1.43
N GLU A 397 0.56 -22.02 -2.10
CA GLU A 397 -0.08 -20.82 -2.66
C GLU A 397 -0.57 -19.86 -1.57
N ASP A 398 -1.16 -20.38 -0.50
CA ASP A 398 -1.63 -19.56 0.63
C ASP A 398 -0.45 -18.96 1.40
N ILE A 399 0.61 -19.74 1.64
CA ILE A 399 1.86 -19.25 2.26
C ILE A 399 2.46 -18.12 1.41
N ARG A 400 2.58 -18.31 0.10
CA ARG A 400 3.11 -17.26 -0.78
C ARG A 400 2.20 -16.02 -0.78
N ALA A 401 0.88 -16.20 -0.85
CA ALA A 401 -0.06 -15.09 -0.84
C ALA A 401 -0.02 -14.27 0.47
N GLU A 402 0.11 -14.95 1.61
CA GLU A 402 0.31 -14.26 2.89
C GLU A 402 1.67 -13.57 2.95
N ALA A 403 2.75 -14.21 2.50
CA ALA A 403 4.06 -13.57 2.45
C ALA A 403 4.07 -12.32 1.54
N ASP A 404 3.50 -12.41 0.34
CA ASP A 404 3.33 -11.29 -0.59
C ASP A 404 2.51 -10.15 0.05
N THR A 405 1.40 -10.50 0.72
CA THR A 405 0.54 -9.55 1.43
C THR A 405 1.28 -8.83 2.54
N PHE A 406 1.92 -9.56 3.46
CA PHE A 406 2.58 -8.97 4.63
C PHE A 406 3.85 -8.22 4.25
N MET A 407 4.61 -8.69 3.25
CA MET A 407 5.79 -7.97 2.77
C MET A 407 5.41 -6.62 2.19
N PHE A 408 4.33 -6.52 1.41
CA PHE A 408 3.84 -5.25 0.89
C PHE A 408 3.23 -4.36 1.99
N GLU A 409 2.24 -4.87 2.73
CA GLU A 409 1.47 -4.06 3.69
C GLU A 409 2.31 -3.55 4.87
N GLY A 410 3.31 -4.33 5.29
CA GLY A 410 4.09 -4.06 6.49
C GLY A 410 5.10 -2.93 6.36
N HIS A 411 5.68 -2.70 5.17
CA HIS A 411 6.70 -1.67 4.98
C HIS A 411 6.14 -0.42 4.29
N ASP A 412 5.35 -0.60 3.23
CA ASP A 412 4.98 0.52 2.35
C ASP A 412 4.08 1.52 3.08
N THR A 413 3.16 1.01 3.90
CA THR A 413 2.27 1.85 4.71
C THR A 413 3.01 2.62 5.81
N THR A 414 3.94 1.98 6.52
CA THR A 414 4.74 2.64 7.56
C THR A 414 5.73 3.63 6.95
N SER A 415 6.28 3.34 5.76
CA SER A 415 7.15 4.28 5.04
C SER A 415 6.46 5.61 4.74
N SER A 416 5.22 5.56 4.24
CA SER A 416 4.40 6.76 4.05
C SER A 416 4.12 7.47 5.38
N GLY A 417 3.67 6.72 6.40
CA GLY A 417 3.37 7.28 7.72
C GLY A 417 4.56 8.05 8.31
N LEU A 418 5.73 7.40 8.37
CA LEU A 418 6.97 8.01 8.86
C LEU A 418 7.39 9.23 8.05
N SER A 419 7.38 9.14 6.73
CA SER A 419 7.77 10.26 5.87
C SER A 419 6.91 11.51 6.11
N TRP A 420 5.60 11.32 6.30
CA TRP A 420 4.68 12.42 6.64
C TRP A 420 4.83 12.93 8.08
N VAL A 421 5.15 12.05 9.04
CA VAL A 421 5.48 12.47 10.41
C VAL A 421 6.71 13.37 10.42
N LEU A 422 7.80 12.94 9.78
CA LEU A 422 9.03 13.72 9.68
C LEU A 422 8.78 15.06 8.96
N PHE A 423 7.96 15.06 7.91
CA PHE A 423 7.56 16.30 7.22
C PHE A 423 6.83 17.29 8.14
N ASN A 424 5.87 16.83 8.93
CA ASN A 424 5.15 17.71 9.86
C ASN A 424 6.07 18.23 10.95
N LEU A 425 6.90 17.39 11.55
CA LEU A 425 7.88 17.81 12.56
C LEU A 425 8.90 18.79 11.99
N ALA A 426 9.30 18.65 10.73
CA ALA A 426 10.16 19.62 10.04
C ALA A 426 9.44 20.96 9.75
N LYS A 427 8.11 20.96 9.68
CA LYS A 427 7.26 22.15 9.47
C LYS A 427 6.95 22.90 10.76
N TYR A 428 6.92 22.20 11.90
CA TYR A 428 6.60 22.75 13.23
C TYR A 428 7.78 22.52 14.20
N PRO A 429 8.84 23.35 14.15
CA PRO A 429 10.03 23.20 14.99
C PRO A 429 9.74 23.18 16.48
N GLU A 430 8.68 23.87 16.93
CA GLU A 430 8.24 23.90 18.33
C GLU A 430 7.81 22.52 18.83
N TYR A 431 7.11 21.75 17.99
CA TYR A 431 6.72 20.37 18.32
C TYR A 431 7.91 19.43 18.14
N GLN A 432 8.78 19.69 17.18
CA GLN A 432 10.02 18.94 17.01
C GLN A 432 10.91 19.03 18.25
N GLU A 433 11.09 20.22 18.81
CA GLU A 433 11.91 20.44 20.01
C GLU A 433 11.28 19.77 21.23
N LYS A 434 9.97 19.91 21.42
CA LYS A 434 9.27 19.24 22.52
C LYS A 434 9.35 17.71 22.44
N CYS A 435 9.25 17.12 21.25
CA CYS A 435 9.52 15.69 21.07
C CYS A 435 10.98 15.35 21.39
N ARG A 436 11.94 16.20 21.01
CA ARG A 436 13.36 15.98 21.32
C ARG A 436 13.63 16.01 22.82
N GLU A 437 13.10 16.99 23.54
CA GLU A 437 13.20 17.10 25.00
C GLU A 437 12.61 15.86 25.69
N GLU A 438 11.44 15.38 25.24
CA GLU A 438 10.81 14.15 25.73
C GLU A 438 11.75 12.94 25.56
N VAL A 439 12.31 12.75 24.36
CA VAL A 439 13.22 11.64 24.06
C VAL A 439 14.51 11.76 24.86
N GLN A 440 15.07 12.97 24.99
CA GLN A 440 16.26 13.21 25.82
C GLN A 440 16.02 12.89 27.29
N GLY A 441 14.83 13.19 27.81
CA GLY A 441 14.40 12.82 29.16
C GLY A 441 14.34 11.31 29.36
N VAL A 442 13.80 10.56 28.39
CA VAL A 442 13.79 9.09 28.41
C VAL A 442 15.21 8.51 28.39
N MET A 443 16.09 9.12 27.60
CA MET A 443 17.48 8.66 27.40
C MET A 443 18.46 9.16 28.47
N LYS A 444 18.01 9.90 29.49
CA LYS A 444 18.89 10.47 30.53
C LYS A 444 19.61 9.36 31.31
N GLY A 445 20.94 9.44 31.39
CA GLY A 445 21.77 8.50 32.14
C GLY A 445 22.03 7.15 31.44
N ARG A 446 21.67 7.01 30.16
CA ARG A 446 21.98 5.81 29.36
C ARG A 446 23.24 6.02 28.54
N GLU A 447 24.09 5.00 28.49
CA GLU A 447 25.30 4.97 27.66
C GLU A 447 24.97 4.76 26.17
N LEU A 448 24.01 3.89 25.88
CA LEU A 448 23.58 3.57 24.52
C LEU A 448 22.35 4.40 24.13
N GLU A 449 22.36 4.94 22.90
CA GLU A 449 21.20 5.57 22.27
C GLU A 449 20.22 4.51 21.72
N GLU A 450 19.74 3.62 22.60
CA GLU A 450 18.78 2.57 22.26
C GLU A 450 17.52 2.68 23.13
N LEU A 451 16.37 2.60 22.48
CA LEU A 451 15.06 2.50 23.14
C LEU A 451 14.75 1.04 23.49
N GLU A 452 14.09 0.84 24.62
CA GLU A 452 13.48 -0.43 24.99
C GLU A 452 11.95 -0.37 24.79
N TRP A 453 11.27 -1.52 24.86
CA TRP A 453 9.82 -1.57 24.67
C TRP A 453 9.04 -0.69 25.66
N ASP A 454 9.43 -0.72 26.93
CA ASP A 454 8.74 0.02 27.99
C ASP A 454 8.94 1.54 27.86
N ASP A 455 10.00 1.98 27.19
CA ASP A 455 10.22 3.40 26.90
C ASP A 455 9.21 3.97 25.92
N LEU A 456 8.61 3.14 25.05
CA LEU A 456 7.63 3.59 24.08
C LEU A 456 6.37 4.15 24.73
N ALA A 457 6.05 3.72 25.96
CA ALA A 457 4.97 4.27 26.77
C ALA A 457 5.32 5.66 27.35
N ARG A 458 6.62 5.97 27.47
CA ARG A 458 7.16 7.24 27.98
C ARG A 458 7.37 8.28 26.88
N LEU A 459 6.81 8.06 25.69
CA LEU A 459 6.82 8.98 24.54
C LEU A 459 5.39 9.48 24.19
N PRO A 460 4.61 10.01 25.16
CA PRO A 460 3.23 10.44 24.91
C PRO A 460 3.11 11.58 23.89
N PHE A 461 3.96 12.60 23.96
CA PHE A 461 3.91 13.74 23.05
C PHE A 461 4.38 13.38 21.64
N THR A 462 5.44 12.59 21.52
CA THR A 462 5.86 12.01 20.23
C THR A 462 4.74 11.16 19.63
N THR A 463 4.03 10.38 20.45
CA THR A 463 2.84 9.63 20.00
C THR A 463 1.72 10.54 19.50
N MET A 464 1.46 11.67 20.18
CA MET A 464 0.48 12.66 19.73
C MET A 464 0.84 13.23 18.35
N CYS A 465 2.11 13.57 18.14
CA CYS A 465 2.60 14.06 16.85
C CYS A 465 2.49 13.00 15.73
N ILE A 466 2.75 11.72 16.05
CA ILE A 466 2.53 10.61 15.11
C ILE A 466 1.05 10.52 14.75
N LYS A 467 0.14 10.48 15.74
CA LYS A 467 -1.30 10.38 15.50
C LYS A 467 -1.85 11.56 14.70
N GLU A 468 -1.46 12.78 15.01
CA GLU A 468 -1.89 13.97 14.25
C GLU A 468 -1.36 13.97 12.82
N SER A 469 -0.16 13.45 12.60
CA SER A 469 0.38 13.28 11.24
C SER A 469 -0.41 12.24 10.45
N LEU A 470 -0.75 11.09 11.07
CA LEU A 470 -1.59 10.06 10.45
C LEU A 470 -3.03 10.54 10.22
N ARG A 471 -3.51 11.54 10.98
CA ARG A 471 -4.80 12.20 10.72
C ARG A 471 -4.72 13.08 9.47
N GLN A 472 -3.69 13.93 9.37
CA GLN A 472 -3.55 14.85 8.23
C GLN A 472 -3.13 14.14 6.94
N PHE A 473 -2.31 13.11 7.05
CA PHE A 473 -1.73 12.37 5.94
C PHE A 473 -1.87 10.87 6.20
N PRO A 474 -3.10 10.34 6.18
CA PRO A 474 -3.32 8.91 6.39
C PRO A 474 -2.64 8.11 5.27
N PRO A 475 -1.79 7.11 5.60
CA PRO A 475 -1.12 6.29 4.60
C PRO A 475 -2.11 5.64 3.65
N VAL A 476 -3.20 5.06 4.16
CA VAL A 476 -4.31 4.56 3.33
C VAL A 476 -5.47 5.55 3.41
N MET A 477 -5.86 6.11 2.27
CA MET A 477 -6.86 7.19 2.22
C MET A 477 -8.30 6.68 2.13
N LEU A 478 -8.50 5.50 1.55
CA LEU A 478 -9.80 4.94 1.24
C LEU A 478 -9.76 3.42 1.31
N VAL A 479 -10.80 2.80 1.86
CA VAL A 479 -11.01 1.35 1.77
C VAL A 479 -12.42 1.04 1.30
N SER A 480 -12.59 -0.04 0.55
CA SER A 480 -13.86 -0.38 -0.09
C SER A 480 -14.44 -1.70 0.40
N ARG A 481 -15.78 -1.76 0.39
CA ARG A 481 -16.60 -2.87 0.88
C ARG A 481 -17.76 -3.10 -0.07
N ARG A 482 -18.20 -4.34 -0.25
CA ARG A 482 -19.43 -4.65 -0.98
C ARG A 482 -20.44 -5.28 -0.03
N CYS A 483 -21.55 -4.61 0.20
CA CYS A 483 -22.57 -5.09 1.13
C CYS A 483 -23.27 -6.33 0.58
N THR A 484 -23.32 -7.41 1.34
CA THR A 484 -24.03 -8.66 0.94
C THR A 484 -25.49 -8.69 1.41
N GLU A 485 -25.88 -7.71 2.21
CA GLU A 485 -27.23 -7.43 2.71
C GLU A 485 -27.48 -5.91 2.79
N ASP A 486 -28.71 -5.52 3.10
CA ASP A 486 -29.10 -4.13 3.29
C ASP A 486 -28.55 -3.61 4.63
N ILE A 487 -27.84 -2.48 4.63
CA ILE A 487 -27.26 -1.88 5.85
C ILE A 487 -28.06 -0.65 6.25
N LYS A 488 -28.58 -0.64 7.48
CA LYS A 488 -29.30 0.49 8.07
C LYS A 488 -28.32 1.56 8.58
N LEU A 489 -28.57 2.81 8.22
CA LEU A 489 -27.82 3.99 8.65
C LEU A 489 -28.50 4.66 9.85
N PRO A 490 -27.76 5.46 10.65
CA PRO A 490 -28.30 6.09 11.86
C PRO A 490 -29.45 7.07 11.61
N ASP A 491 -29.56 7.62 10.40
CA ASP A 491 -30.66 8.52 10.00
C ASP A 491 -31.86 7.81 9.35
N GLY A 492 -31.93 6.49 9.48
CA GLY A 492 -33.00 5.67 8.91
C GLY A 492 -32.85 5.35 7.42
N ARG A 493 -31.88 5.93 6.70
CA ARG A 493 -31.57 5.53 5.32
C ARG A 493 -31.01 4.11 5.29
N VAL A 494 -31.10 3.48 4.12
CA VAL A 494 -30.63 2.11 3.90
C VAL A 494 -29.68 2.09 2.72
N ILE A 495 -28.52 1.47 2.92
CA ILE A 495 -27.61 1.08 1.85
C ILE A 495 -28.11 -0.24 1.28
N PRO A 496 -28.54 -0.30 0.01
CA PRO A 496 -29.01 -1.54 -0.58
C PRO A 496 -27.90 -2.58 -0.72
N LYS A 497 -28.29 -3.86 -0.60
CA LYS A 497 -27.46 -5.02 -0.93
C LYS A 497 -26.82 -4.86 -2.31
N GLY A 498 -25.55 -5.23 -2.39
CA GLY A 498 -24.75 -5.25 -3.61
C GLY A 498 -24.06 -3.94 -3.94
N ILE A 499 -24.39 -2.85 -3.24
CA ILE A 499 -23.73 -1.55 -3.39
C ILE A 499 -22.32 -1.61 -2.81
N ILE A 500 -21.37 -1.04 -3.57
CA ILE A 500 -20.01 -0.84 -3.11
C ILE A 500 -19.97 0.44 -2.29
N CYS A 501 -19.51 0.32 -1.06
CA CYS A 501 -19.34 1.39 -0.12
C CYS A 501 -17.85 1.65 0.09
N LEU A 502 -17.50 2.92 0.19
CA LEU A 502 -16.14 3.40 0.32
C LEU A 502 -16.05 4.15 1.64
N VAL A 503 -15.16 3.73 2.51
CA VAL A 503 -14.85 4.43 3.75
C VAL A 503 -13.70 5.37 3.46
N SER A 504 -13.99 6.67 3.34
CA SER A 504 -12.96 7.69 3.12
C SER A 504 -12.32 8.03 4.45
N ILE A 505 -11.15 7.45 4.70
CA ILE A 505 -10.33 7.72 5.88
C ILE A 505 -9.90 9.18 5.84
N TYR A 506 -9.39 9.64 4.69
CA TYR A 506 -9.00 11.03 4.50
C TYR A 506 -10.17 11.99 4.71
N GLY A 507 -11.33 11.71 4.13
CA GLY A 507 -12.53 12.52 4.30
C GLY A 507 -13.00 12.59 5.75
N THR A 508 -13.00 11.46 6.46
CA THR A 508 -13.36 11.40 7.88
C THR A 508 -12.38 12.18 8.76
N HIS A 509 -11.08 12.09 8.47
CA HIS A 509 -10.03 12.80 9.21
C HIS A 509 -9.99 14.30 8.95
N HIS A 510 -10.54 14.76 7.82
CA HIS A 510 -10.62 16.17 7.45
C HIS A 510 -12.02 16.77 7.62
N ASN A 511 -13.00 15.97 8.04
CA ASN A 511 -14.38 16.40 8.19
C ASN A 511 -14.50 17.48 9.26
N PRO A 512 -14.91 18.72 8.91
CA PRO A 512 -14.97 19.83 9.86
C PRO A 512 -16.01 19.63 10.96
N THR A 513 -17.04 18.78 10.75
CA THR A 513 -18.04 18.47 11.79
C THR A 513 -17.49 17.55 12.88
N VAL A 514 -16.40 16.82 12.59
CA VAL A 514 -15.73 15.88 13.51
C VAL A 514 -14.45 16.48 14.07
N TRP A 515 -13.74 17.25 13.25
CA TRP A 515 -12.46 17.87 13.56
C TRP A 515 -12.53 19.38 13.37
N PRO A 516 -12.86 20.15 14.43
CA PRO A 516 -12.77 21.61 14.39
C PRO A 516 -11.37 22.05 13.98
N ASP A 517 -11.27 23.00 13.05
CA ASP A 517 -10.01 23.41 12.41
C ASP A 517 -9.20 22.23 11.85
N SER A 518 -9.87 21.33 11.11
CA SER A 518 -9.28 20.08 10.60
C SER A 518 -7.97 20.25 9.82
N LYS A 519 -7.69 21.45 9.29
CA LYS A 519 -6.47 21.81 8.53
C LYS A 519 -5.28 22.16 9.43
N VAL A 520 -5.51 22.52 10.68
CA VAL A 520 -4.48 22.90 11.65
C VAL A 520 -3.84 21.63 12.20
N TYR A 521 -2.51 21.58 12.21
CA TYR A 521 -1.74 20.51 12.83
C TYR A 521 -1.67 20.78 14.33
N ASN A 522 -2.38 19.98 15.11
CA ASN A 522 -2.44 20.11 16.56
C ASN A 522 -2.31 18.74 17.24
N PRO A 523 -1.12 18.37 17.72
CA PRO A 523 -0.88 17.11 18.44
C PRO A 523 -1.79 16.92 19.66
N TYR A 524 -2.12 18.00 20.38
CA TYR A 524 -2.94 17.96 21.60
C TYR A 524 -4.39 17.50 21.37
N ARG A 525 -4.81 17.28 20.11
CA ARG A 525 -6.07 16.57 19.80
C ARG A 525 -6.09 15.14 20.32
N PHE A 526 -4.92 14.56 20.56
CA PHE A 526 -4.71 13.19 21.02
C PHE A 526 -4.12 13.12 22.43
N ASP A 527 -4.24 14.20 23.20
CA ASP A 527 -3.82 14.27 24.59
C ASP A 527 -4.61 13.25 25.44
N PRO A 528 -3.95 12.28 26.10
CA PRO A 528 -4.63 11.33 26.96
C PRO A 528 -5.20 11.97 28.22
N ASP A 529 -4.62 13.08 28.69
CA ASP A 529 -5.05 13.77 29.92
C ASP A 529 -6.25 14.69 29.66
N ASN A 530 -6.44 15.09 28.40
CA ASN A 530 -7.61 15.84 27.94
C ASN A 530 -8.31 15.12 26.78
N PRO A 531 -8.95 13.97 27.05
CA PRO A 531 -9.58 13.16 26.02
C PRO A 531 -10.78 13.91 25.44
N GLN A 532 -10.71 14.19 24.14
CA GLN A 532 -11.81 14.86 23.46
C GLN A 532 -12.98 13.90 23.26
N GLN A 533 -14.20 14.37 23.53
CA GLN A 533 -15.43 13.61 23.29
C GLN A 533 -15.66 13.42 21.79
N ARG A 534 -15.07 12.38 21.22
CA ARG A 534 -15.23 11.99 19.82
C ARG A 534 -15.56 10.52 19.73
N SER A 535 -16.25 10.15 18.64
CA SER A 535 -16.40 8.74 18.28
C SER A 535 -15.03 8.08 18.15
N PRO A 536 -14.82 6.85 18.66
CA PRO A 536 -13.60 6.09 18.41
C PRO A 536 -13.31 5.90 16.91
N LEU A 537 -14.35 5.98 16.08
CA LEU A 537 -14.26 5.90 14.62
C LEU A 537 -14.03 7.26 13.95
N ALA A 538 -13.71 8.33 14.70
CA ALA A 538 -13.24 9.59 14.14
C ALA A 538 -11.80 9.48 13.62
N PHE A 539 -10.97 8.63 14.25
CA PHE A 539 -9.57 8.43 13.92
C PHE A 539 -9.30 6.96 13.57
N LEU A 540 -9.35 6.66 12.27
CA LEU A 540 -9.26 5.31 11.71
C LEU A 540 -8.10 5.09 10.71
N PRO A 541 -6.85 5.53 10.95
CA PRO A 541 -5.73 5.27 10.04
C PRO A 541 -5.42 3.77 9.90
N PHE A 542 -5.80 2.96 10.89
CA PHE A 542 -5.65 1.50 10.91
C PHE A 542 -6.97 0.77 10.67
N SER A 543 -7.98 1.46 10.10
CA SER A 543 -9.36 0.95 9.99
C SER A 543 -9.94 0.55 11.37
N ALA A 544 -11.08 -0.13 11.40
CA ALA A 544 -11.71 -0.64 12.60
C ALA A 544 -12.51 -1.93 12.32
N GLY A 545 -13.02 -2.54 13.39
CA GLY A 545 -13.84 -3.76 13.32
C GLY A 545 -13.04 -5.03 12.97
N PRO A 546 -13.70 -6.10 12.51
CA PRO A 546 -13.06 -7.40 12.26
C PRO A 546 -11.91 -7.32 11.25
N ARG A 547 -11.98 -6.36 10.33
CA ARG A 547 -10.99 -6.15 9.26
C ARG A 547 -10.10 -4.93 9.54
N ASN A 548 -9.80 -4.65 10.81
CA ASN A 548 -8.79 -3.66 11.21
C ASN A 548 -7.37 -4.15 10.86
N CYS A 549 -6.40 -3.22 10.88
CA CYS A 549 -5.00 -3.54 10.63
C CYS A 549 -4.48 -4.48 11.73
N ILE A 550 -3.93 -5.62 11.32
CA ILE A 550 -3.30 -6.58 12.23
C ILE A 550 -1.94 -6.09 12.75
N GLY A 551 -1.22 -5.31 11.93
CA GLY A 551 0.11 -4.77 12.22
C GLY A 551 0.12 -3.41 12.92
N GLN A 552 -1.02 -2.93 13.44
CA GLN A 552 -1.10 -1.59 14.06
C GLN A 552 -0.07 -1.38 15.18
N SER A 553 0.07 -2.36 16.08
CA SER A 553 1.02 -2.28 17.20
C SER A 553 2.48 -2.30 16.72
N PHE A 554 2.78 -3.10 15.69
CA PHE A 554 4.08 -3.14 15.04
C PHE A 554 4.43 -1.77 14.43
N ALA A 555 3.55 -1.24 13.60
CA ALA A 555 3.75 0.04 12.92
C ALA A 555 3.91 1.21 13.92
N MET A 556 3.11 1.25 14.98
CA MET A 556 3.24 2.29 16.01
C MET A 556 4.55 2.19 16.80
N ALA A 557 5.02 0.98 17.10
CA ALA A 557 6.30 0.78 17.77
C ALA A 557 7.47 1.21 16.88
N GLU A 558 7.48 0.75 15.62
CA GLU A 558 8.46 1.14 14.62
C GLU A 558 8.50 2.66 14.42
N MET A 559 7.34 3.29 14.24
CA MET A 559 7.23 4.73 14.06
C MET A 559 7.80 5.51 15.25
N ARG A 560 7.49 5.10 16.49
CA ARG A 560 8.00 5.76 17.69
C ARG A 560 9.51 5.67 17.79
N VAL A 561 10.09 4.49 17.55
CA VAL A 561 11.53 4.28 17.60
C VAL A 561 12.25 5.13 16.55
N ALA A 562 11.80 5.04 15.29
CA ALA A 562 12.43 5.76 14.20
C ALA A 562 12.36 7.29 14.41
N VAL A 563 11.18 7.82 14.74
CA VAL A 563 11.01 9.27 15.01
C VAL A 563 11.88 9.71 16.18
N ALA A 564 11.84 9.00 17.30
CA ALA A 564 12.61 9.37 18.48
C ALA A 564 14.12 9.43 18.21
N LEU A 565 14.67 8.40 17.58
CA LEU A 565 16.10 8.34 17.25
C LEU A 565 16.49 9.38 16.19
N THR A 566 15.63 9.65 15.20
CA THR A 566 15.89 10.68 14.20
C THR A 566 15.94 12.07 14.87
N LEU A 567 14.98 12.41 15.74
CA LEU A 567 14.95 13.71 16.40
C LEU A 567 16.06 13.88 17.44
N LEU A 568 16.50 12.79 18.07
CA LEU A 568 17.64 12.82 19.00
C LEU A 568 18.94 13.24 18.30
N ARG A 569 19.11 12.82 17.04
CA ARG A 569 20.38 12.95 16.29
C ARG A 569 20.38 14.08 15.28
N PHE A 570 19.22 14.53 14.83
CA PHE A 570 19.09 15.48 13.75
C PHE A 570 18.03 16.54 14.05
N ARG A 571 18.26 17.73 13.50
CA ARG A 571 17.23 18.74 13.29
C ARG A 571 16.75 18.67 11.84
N LEU A 572 15.44 18.68 11.66
CA LEU A 572 14.81 18.61 10.35
C LEU A 572 14.15 19.95 10.00
N SER A 573 14.28 20.37 8.75
CA SER A 573 13.52 21.51 8.20
C SER A 573 13.06 21.21 6.77
N VAL A 574 11.93 21.78 6.36
CA VAL A 574 11.39 21.54 5.01
C VAL A 574 12.29 22.19 3.96
N ASP A 575 12.65 21.45 2.91
CA ASP A 575 13.29 22.05 1.74
C ASP A 575 12.27 22.85 0.91
N ARG A 576 12.25 24.17 1.12
CA ARG A 576 11.31 25.08 0.44
C ARG A 576 11.57 25.23 -1.06
N THR A 577 12.70 24.75 -1.59
CA THR A 577 12.98 24.79 -3.03
C THR A 577 12.08 23.85 -3.83
N ARG A 578 11.51 22.83 -3.17
CA ARG A 578 10.70 21.78 -3.79
C ARG A 578 9.32 21.74 -3.14
N LYS A 579 8.28 22.01 -3.93
CA LYS A 579 6.91 21.95 -3.42
C LYS A 579 6.47 20.51 -3.24
N VAL A 580 6.05 20.14 -2.04
CA VAL A 580 5.46 18.84 -1.76
C VAL A 580 4.08 18.75 -2.42
N ARG A 581 3.88 17.76 -3.29
CA ARG A 581 2.61 17.46 -3.95
C ARG A 581 2.22 16.02 -3.67
N ARG A 582 1.03 15.83 -3.10
CA ARG A 582 0.51 14.52 -2.72
C ARG A 582 0.10 13.71 -3.94
N LYS A 583 0.33 12.39 -3.85
CA LYS A 583 0.05 11.42 -4.91
C LYS A 583 -0.49 10.12 -4.30
N PRO A 584 -1.81 9.93 -4.26
CA PRO A 584 -2.43 8.66 -3.87
C PRO A 584 -2.05 7.52 -4.84
N GLU A 585 -1.27 6.55 -4.38
CA GLU A 585 -0.87 5.35 -5.13
C GLU A 585 -1.00 4.10 -4.26
N LEU A 586 -2.23 3.69 -3.95
CA LEU A 586 -2.63 2.75 -2.88
C LEU A 586 -2.34 3.28 -1.47
N ILE A 587 -1.13 3.78 -1.27
CA ILE A 587 -0.73 4.60 -0.14
C ILE A 587 -0.53 6.07 -0.53
N LEU A 588 -0.51 6.98 0.43
CA LEU A 588 -0.28 8.40 0.21
C LEU A 588 1.23 8.68 0.01
N ARG A 589 1.64 8.80 -1.25
CA ARG A 589 3.00 9.20 -1.67
C ARG A 589 3.04 10.67 -2.06
N THR A 590 4.15 11.06 -2.67
CA THR A 590 4.33 12.35 -3.33
C THR A 590 4.82 12.18 -4.76
N GLU A 591 4.62 13.20 -5.60
CA GLU A 591 5.07 13.17 -7.00
C GLU A 591 6.59 13.24 -7.16
N SER A 592 7.30 13.81 -6.18
CA SER A 592 8.74 14.09 -6.30
C SER A 592 9.49 13.87 -4.98
N GLY A 593 9.01 12.98 -4.11
CA GLY A 593 9.61 12.75 -2.79
C GLY A 593 9.17 13.76 -1.73
N ILE A 594 9.65 13.57 -0.50
CA ILE A 594 9.54 14.53 0.61
C ILE A 594 10.97 14.95 0.96
N TRP A 595 11.37 16.11 0.45
CA TRP A 595 12.73 16.61 0.64
C TRP A 595 12.83 17.43 1.92
N LEU A 596 13.62 16.92 2.87
CA LEU A 596 13.91 17.58 4.13
C LEU A 596 15.40 17.89 4.21
N LYS A 597 15.70 19.08 4.72
CA LYS A 597 17.02 19.47 5.18
C LYS A 597 17.29 18.80 6.51
N VAL A 598 18.37 18.03 6.58
CA VAL A 598 18.83 17.28 7.73
C VAL A 598 20.11 17.93 8.25
N GLU A 599 20.07 18.41 9.48
CA GLU A 599 21.19 19.00 10.20
C GLU A 599 21.60 18.04 11.34
N PRO A 600 22.81 17.48 11.34
CA PRO A 600 23.30 16.68 12.46
C PRO A 600 23.40 17.51 13.73
N LEU A 601 22.94 16.95 14.84
CA LEU A 601 23.16 17.51 16.16
C LEU A 601 24.47 16.99 16.76
N PRO A 602 25.13 17.75 17.65
CA PRO A 602 26.28 17.26 18.39
C PRO A 602 25.94 15.96 19.14
N PRO A 603 26.90 15.02 19.28
CA PRO A 603 26.74 13.88 20.18
C PRO A 603 26.37 14.36 21.58
N ARG A 604 25.57 13.57 22.32
CA ARG A 604 25.30 13.87 23.73
C ARG A 604 26.62 13.83 24.52
N ALA A 605 26.79 14.83 25.38
CA ALA A 605 27.91 14.94 26.30
C ALA A 605 27.83 13.92 27.43
#